data_AF-A0A2K5PH39-F1
#
_entry.id   AF-A0A2K5PH39-F1
#
_cell.length_a   1.000
_cell.length_b   1.000
_cell.length_c   1.000
_cell.angle_alpha   90.00
_cell.angle_beta   90.00
_cell.angle_gamma   90.00
#
_symmetry.space_group_name_H-M   'P 1'
#
loop_
_entity.id
_entity.type
_entity.pdbx_description
1 polymer ?
#
loop_
_entity_poly.entity_id
_entity_poly.type
_entity_poly.pdbx_seq_one_letter_code
_entity_poly.pdbx_strand_id
1 'polypeptide(L)'
;MQKNSKRSNNSRVSHTDTNSVDAKKEKHESQNNFVDLLPEEISLKIFSQLDIRSLCRASLTCRSWNDTVRNNDSLWKPHCMTLRAVCRREIDDDLESGYSWRVILLRNYQKSKVKHEWLSGRYSNICSSISLPEKIMYPMDADTWGEILEAELER
;
A
#
# COMPACT_ATOMS: atom_id res chain seq x y z
N MET A 1 36.08 -18.63 51.33
CA MET A 1 36.93 -19.65 51.97
C MET A 1 36.58 -21.03 51.41
N GLN A 2 37.61 -21.86 51.27
CA GLN A 2 37.70 -23.12 50.53
C GLN A 2 36.61 -24.15 50.86
N LYS A 3 36.19 -24.95 49.86
CA LYS A 3 36.61 -26.37 49.74
C LYS A 3 36.06 -27.02 48.46
N ASN A 4 37.01 -27.38 47.60
CA ASN A 4 36.84 -28.32 46.51
C ASN A 4 36.94 -29.78 47.00
N SER A 5 36.31 -30.66 46.23
CA SER A 5 36.79 -31.99 45.80
C SER A 5 36.70 -33.18 46.77
N LYS A 6 35.96 -34.22 46.31
CA LYS A 6 36.45 -35.58 46.02
C LYS A 6 35.33 -36.36 45.27
N ARG A 7 35.52 -36.78 44.01
CA ARG A 7 36.17 -38.04 43.56
C ARG A 7 35.12 -39.18 43.57
N SER A 8 34.92 -40.07 42.61
CA SER A 8 35.34 -40.34 41.24
C SER A 8 34.41 -41.45 40.72
N ASN A 9 34.25 -41.64 39.41
CA ASN A 9 34.70 -42.86 38.74
C ASN A 9 34.30 -42.85 37.27
N ASN A 10 35.32 -43.11 36.46
CA ASN A 10 35.31 -43.18 35.03
C ASN A 10 35.07 -44.64 34.61
N SER A 11 34.42 -44.82 33.46
CA SER A 11 34.63 -45.88 32.44
C SER A 11 33.33 -46.52 31.97
N ARG A 12 32.96 -46.26 30.71
CA ARG A 12 33.18 -47.21 29.61
C ARG A 12 32.86 -46.54 28.27
N VAL A 13 33.87 -46.49 27.43
CA VAL A 13 33.83 -46.07 26.03
C VAL A 13 33.13 -47.16 25.20
N SER A 14 32.28 -46.75 24.25
CA SER A 14 32.26 -47.35 22.92
C SER A 14 31.68 -46.35 21.93
N HIS A 15 32.51 -46.02 20.94
CA HIS A 15 32.26 -45.19 19.78
C HIS A 15 30.99 -45.61 19.03
N THR A 16 30.23 -44.63 18.54
CA THR A 16 29.51 -44.77 17.28
C THR A 16 29.55 -43.42 16.60
N ASP A 17 30.45 -43.29 15.63
CA ASP A 17 30.44 -42.21 14.67
C ASP A 17 29.19 -42.39 13.78
N THR A 18 28.28 -41.42 13.83
CA THR A 18 27.32 -41.18 12.75
C THR A 18 27.22 -39.68 12.51
N ASN A 19 27.91 -39.23 11.47
CA ASN A 19 27.69 -37.95 10.83
C ASN A 19 26.21 -37.81 10.44
N SER A 20 25.60 -36.67 10.77
CA SER A 20 24.41 -36.14 10.11
C SER A 20 24.29 -34.68 10.53
N VAL A 21 25.04 -33.79 9.89
CA VAL A 21 24.47 -32.88 8.88
C VAL A 21 23.06 -32.43 9.28
N ASP A 22 22.97 -31.42 10.13
CA ASP A 22 21.88 -30.46 10.02
C ASP A 22 22.34 -29.06 10.44
N ALA A 23 23.49 -28.67 9.87
CA ALA A 23 23.85 -27.28 9.69
C ALA A 23 23.15 -26.72 8.43
N LYS A 24 21.82 -26.91 8.31
CA LYS A 24 20.98 -26.24 7.32
C LYS A 24 19.56 -26.06 7.84
N LYS A 25 19.42 -25.25 8.90
CA LYS A 25 18.21 -24.41 8.99
C LYS A 25 18.36 -23.28 7.97
N GLU A 26 18.40 -23.67 6.68
CA GLU A 26 18.32 -22.74 5.57
C GLU A 26 16.98 -22.02 5.69
N LYS A 27 17.06 -20.70 5.86
CA LYS A 27 16.01 -19.73 5.59
C LYS A 27 15.38 -20.05 4.23
N HIS A 28 14.37 -20.90 4.22
CA HIS A 28 13.61 -21.24 3.02
C HIS A 28 12.45 -20.25 2.76
N GLU A 29 12.45 -19.10 3.44
CA GLU A 29 11.36 -18.12 3.38
C GLU A 29 11.52 -17.13 2.21
N SER A 30 12.60 -17.22 1.43
CA SER A 30 12.89 -16.31 0.32
C SER A 30 12.67 -16.91 -1.08
N GLN A 31 12.07 -18.09 -1.20
CA GLN A 31 12.19 -18.84 -2.46
C GLN A 31 11.16 -18.57 -3.58
N ASN A 32 10.15 -17.69 -3.43
CA ASN A 32 9.22 -17.44 -4.56
C ASN A 32 8.69 -16.00 -4.63
N ASN A 33 9.50 -14.97 -4.37
CA ASN A 33 9.06 -13.60 -4.65
C ASN A 33 9.16 -13.33 -6.16
N PHE A 34 8.02 -13.19 -6.85
CA PHE A 34 8.02 -12.91 -8.28
C PHE A 34 8.75 -11.61 -8.65
N VAL A 35 8.75 -10.62 -7.77
CA VAL A 35 9.42 -9.32 -8.03
C VAL A 35 10.93 -9.50 -8.15
N ASP A 36 11.49 -10.48 -7.42
CA ASP A 36 12.92 -10.79 -7.46
C ASP A 36 13.27 -11.79 -8.58
N LEU A 37 12.28 -12.45 -9.17
CA LEU A 37 12.44 -13.51 -10.19
C LEU A 37 12.13 -13.03 -11.61
N LEU A 38 11.20 -12.10 -11.77
CA LEU A 38 10.77 -11.57 -13.06
C LEU A 38 11.54 -10.30 -13.40
N PRO A 39 11.74 -10.00 -14.70
CA PRO A 39 12.19 -8.68 -15.13
C PRO A 39 11.31 -7.56 -14.57
N GLU A 40 11.91 -6.41 -14.28
CA GLU A 40 11.22 -5.28 -13.63
C GLU A 40 9.98 -4.86 -14.41
N GLU A 41 10.05 -4.83 -15.75
CA GLU A 41 8.95 -4.43 -16.61
C GLU A 41 7.72 -5.33 -16.46
N ILE A 42 7.93 -6.63 -16.25
CA ILE A 42 6.85 -7.60 -16.06
C ILE A 42 6.22 -7.42 -14.67
N SER A 43 7.06 -7.24 -13.65
CA SER A 43 6.60 -6.94 -12.29
C SER A 43 5.77 -5.65 -12.26
N LEU A 44 6.23 -4.59 -12.94
CA LEU A 44 5.49 -3.35 -13.09
C LEU A 44 4.18 -3.52 -13.86
N LYS A 45 4.17 -4.36 -14.90
CA LYS A 45 2.94 -4.66 -15.65
C LYS A 45 1.89 -5.39 -14.80
N ILE A 46 2.33 -6.25 -13.88
CA ILE A 46 1.46 -6.91 -12.90
C ILE A 46 0.91 -5.88 -11.93
N PHE A 47 1.78 -5.06 -11.32
CA PHE A 47 1.35 -4.01 -10.40
C PHE A 47 0.43 -2.98 -11.05
N SER A 48 0.60 -2.67 -12.33
CA SER A 48 -0.26 -1.72 -13.05
C SER A 48 -1.71 -2.18 -13.21
N GLN A 49 -2.03 -3.45 -12.91
CA GLN A 49 -3.41 -3.96 -12.93
C GLN A 49 -4.13 -3.76 -11.59
N LEU A 50 -3.41 -3.38 -10.54
CA LEU A 50 -3.96 -3.25 -9.20
C LEU A 50 -4.65 -1.90 -9.01
N ASP A 51 -5.71 -1.88 -8.21
CA ASP A 51 -6.30 -0.63 -7.73
C ASP A 51 -5.39 0.02 -6.67
N ILE A 52 -5.64 1.30 -6.38
CA ILE A 52 -4.85 2.10 -5.43
C ILE A 52 -4.73 1.39 -4.07
N ARG A 53 -5.81 0.77 -3.57
CA ARG A 53 -5.79 0.08 -2.27
C ARG A 53 -4.90 -1.15 -2.32
N SER A 54 -4.97 -1.94 -3.39
CA SER A 54 -4.12 -3.12 -3.55
C SER A 54 -2.66 -2.74 -3.78
N LEU A 55 -2.36 -1.65 -4.49
CA LEU A 55 -1.01 -1.10 -4.60
C LEU A 55 -0.44 -0.68 -3.24
N CYS A 56 -1.23 0.04 -2.43
CA CYS A 56 -0.79 0.41 -1.08
C CYS A 56 -0.51 -0.85 -0.23
N ARG A 57 -1.37 -1.88 -0.31
CA ARG A 57 -1.14 -3.15 0.39
C ARG A 57 0.11 -3.88 -0.13
N ALA A 58 0.29 -3.91 -1.44
CA ALA A 58 1.46 -4.49 -2.09
C ALA A 58 2.75 -3.80 -1.61
N SER A 59 2.76 -2.47 -1.47
CA SER A 59 3.92 -1.74 -0.96
C SER A 59 4.30 -2.07 0.49
N LEU A 60 3.43 -2.75 1.24
CA LEU A 60 3.65 -3.12 2.64
C LEU A 60 4.07 -4.59 2.82
N THR A 61 4.16 -5.38 1.75
CA THR A 61 4.42 -6.83 1.86
C THR A 61 5.88 -7.14 2.20
N CYS A 62 6.84 -6.57 1.47
CA CYS A 62 8.28 -6.71 1.71
C CYS A 62 9.05 -5.52 1.13
N ARG A 63 10.37 -5.45 1.42
CA ARG A 63 11.24 -4.35 0.94
C ARG A 63 11.30 -4.28 -0.59
N SER A 64 11.47 -5.43 -1.26
CA SER A 64 11.52 -5.51 -2.72
C SER A 64 10.24 -4.95 -3.36
N TRP A 65 9.06 -5.38 -2.90
CA TRP A 65 7.77 -4.86 -3.41
C TRP A 65 7.59 -3.38 -3.10
N ASN A 66 7.97 -2.97 -1.89
CA ASN A 66 7.93 -1.57 -1.49
C ASN A 66 8.75 -0.70 -2.46
N ASP A 67 9.99 -1.10 -2.73
CA ASP A 67 10.89 -0.36 -3.61
C ASP A 67 10.36 -0.35 -5.05
N THR A 68 9.94 -1.48 -5.60
CA THR A 68 9.35 -1.56 -6.95
C THR A 68 8.09 -0.69 -7.08
N VAL A 69 7.17 -0.75 -6.12
CA VAL A 69 5.89 -0.01 -6.19
C VAL A 69 6.08 1.48 -5.91
N ARG A 70 6.94 1.85 -4.95
CA ARG A 70 7.08 3.25 -4.52
C ARG A 70 8.03 4.06 -5.39
N ASN A 71 9.05 3.45 -5.99
CA ASN A 71 10.02 4.18 -6.82
C ASN A 71 9.56 4.38 -8.27
N ASN A 72 8.59 3.60 -8.73
CA ASN A 72 8.06 3.68 -10.08
C ASN A 72 6.85 4.62 -10.16
N ASP A 73 7.11 5.91 -10.39
CA ASP A 73 6.07 6.95 -10.44
C ASP A 73 5.04 6.74 -11.58
N SER A 74 5.43 6.04 -12.64
CA SER A 74 4.56 5.66 -13.77
C SER A 74 3.38 4.78 -13.37
N LEU A 75 3.50 3.97 -12.30
CA LEU A 75 2.40 3.17 -11.76
C LEU A 75 1.25 4.04 -11.24
N TRP A 76 1.58 5.21 -10.70
CA TRP A 76 0.62 6.09 -10.04
C TRP A 76 -0.07 7.05 -11.01
N LYS A 77 0.57 7.34 -12.16
CA LYS A 77 0.07 8.28 -13.17
C LYS A 77 -1.35 7.94 -13.66
N PRO A 78 -1.71 6.71 -14.09
CA PRO A 78 -3.05 6.40 -14.55
C PRO A 78 -4.13 6.65 -13.47
N HIS A 79 -3.79 6.35 -12.22
CA HIS A 79 -4.67 6.63 -11.09
C HIS A 79 -4.88 8.14 -10.92
N CYS A 80 -3.81 8.95 -10.93
CA CYS A 80 -3.94 10.41 -10.88
C CYS A 80 -4.79 10.96 -12.02
N MET A 81 -4.64 10.45 -13.25
CA MET A 81 -5.44 10.89 -14.39
C MET A 81 -6.93 10.56 -14.21
N THR A 82 -7.25 9.47 -13.51
CA THR A 82 -8.63 9.14 -13.15
C THR A 82 -9.19 10.16 -12.13
N LEU A 83 -8.39 10.54 -11.12
CA LEU A 83 -8.80 11.56 -10.14
C LEU A 83 -8.94 12.95 -10.77
N ARG A 84 -8.13 13.27 -11.78
CA ARG A 84 -8.17 14.54 -12.52
C ARG A 84 -9.52 14.81 -13.18
N ALA A 85 -10.28 13.77 -13.52
CA ALA A 85 -11.63 13.92 -14.04
C ALA A 85 -12.61 14.55 -13.02
N VAL A 86 -12.29 14.46 -11.72
CA VAL A 86 -13.12 14.95 -10.61
C VAL A 86 -12.50 16.19 -9.95
N CYS A 87 -11.19 16.17 -9.71
CA CYS A 87 -10.43 17.24 -9.08
C CYS A 87 -9.41 17.81 -10.06
N ARG A 88 -9.87 18.43 -11.13
CA ARG A 88 -8.99 18.92 -12.19
C ARG A 88 -8.01 19.98 -11.67
N ARG A 89 -8.54 21.02 -11.01
CA ARG A 89 -7.76 22.14 -10.49
C ARG A 89 -6.65 21.67 -9.56
N GLU A 90 -6.99 20.86 -8.55
CA GLU A 90 -6.02 20.44 -7.54
C GLU A 90 -4.90 19.57 -8.12
N ILE A 91 -5.23 18.72 -9.09
CA ILE A 91 -4.25 17.87 -9.76
C ILE A 91 -3.35 18.69 -10.69
N ASP A 92 -3.92 19.66 -11.42
CA ASP A 92 -3.15 20.55 -12.29
C ASP A 92 -2.20 21.45 -11.47
N ASP A 93 -2.66 22.01 -10.35
CA ASP A 93 -1.84 22.84 -9.43
C ASP A 93 -0.66 22.05 -8.83
N ASP A 94 -0.90 20.81 -8.37
CA ASP A 94 0.17 19.98 -7.81
C ASP A 94 1.15 19.51 -8.91
N LEU A 95 0.70 19.36 -10.16
CA LEU A 95 1.56 19.05 -11.30
C LEU A 95 2.46 20.25 -11.66
N GLU A 96 1.90 21.46 -11.70
CA GLU A 96 2.67 22.71 -11.88
C GLU A 96 3.67 22.93 -10.75
N SER A 97 3.33 22.50 -9.53
CA SER A 97 4.23 22.52 -8.37
C SER A 97 5.36 21.49 -8.43
N GLY A 98 5.37 20.60 -9.43
CA GLY A 98 6.44 19.62 -9.65
C GLY A 98 6.40 18.40 -8.71
N TYR A 99 5.26 18.08 -8.10
CA TYR A 99 5.14 16.87 -7.29
C TYR A 99 5.14 15.60 -8.15
N SER A 100 5.64 14.49 -7.59
CA SER A 100 5.56 13.17 -8.22
C SER A 100 4.11 12.67 -8.25
N TRP A 101 3.74 11.84 -9.23
CA TRP A 101 2.38 11.28 -9.34
C TRP A 101 1.92 10.60 -8.05
N ARG A 102 2.80 9.85 -7.38
CA ARG A 102 2.47 9.23 -6.08
C ARG A 102 2.08 10.27 -5.02
N VAL A 103 2.81 11.38 -4.96
CA VAL A 103 2.57 12.46 -3.99
C VAL A 103 1.27 13.19 -4.31
N ILE A 104 1.05 13.51 -5.60
CA ILE A 104 -0.20 14.12 -6.10
C ILE A 104 -1.40 13.24 -5.71
N LEU A 105 -1.29 11.93 -5.96
CA LEU A 105 -2.36 10.98 -5.62
C LEU A 105 -2.68 11.02 -4.12
N LEU A 106 -1.65 10.94 -3.28
CA LEU A 106 -1.82 10.89 -1.82
C LEU A 106 -2.49 12.15 -1.28
N ARG A 107 -2.10 13.33 -1.78
CA ARG A 107 -2.65 14.62 -1.38
C ARG A 107 -4.13 14.76 -1.75
N ASN A 108 -4.51 14.27 -2.92
CA ASN A 108 -5.83 14.51 -3.49
C ASN A 108 -6.82 13.35 -3.30
N TYR A 109 -6.36 12.14 -2.94
CA TYR A 109 -7.19 10.94 -2.92
C TYR A 109 -8.47 11.08 -2.10
N GLN A 110 -8.36 11.59 -0.87
CA GLN A 110 -9.53 11.72 0.01
C GLN A 110 -10.50 12.80 -0.51
N LYS A 111 -9.97 13.93 -1.01
CA LYS A 111 -10.78 15.01 -1.59
C LYS A 111 -11.54 14.50 -2.81
N SER A 112 -10.84 13.91 -3.77
CA SER A 112 -11.43 13.38 -5.00
C SER A 112 -12.43 12.26 -4.74
N LYS A 113 -12.15 11.38 -3.77
CA LYS A 113 -13.09 10.32 -3.40
C LYS A 113 -14.39 10.92 -2.86
N VAL A 114 -14.33 11.83 -1.89
CA VAL A 114 -15.55 12.45 -1.34
C VAL A 114 -16.30 13.21 -2.42
N LYS A 115 -15.61 14.05 -3.20
CA LYS A 115 -16.22 14.81 -4.30
C LYS A 115 -16.90 13.89 -5.32
N HIS A 116 -16.24 12.81 -5.74
CA HIS A 116 -16.82 11.83 -6.66
C HIS A 116 -18.10 11.19 -6.12
N GLU A 117 -18.14 10.82 -4.83
CA GLU A 117 -19.34 10.21 -4.22
C GLU A 117 -20.52 11.19 -4.14
N TRP A 118 -20.24 12.49 -3.94
CA TRP A 118 -21.26 13.53 -4.07
C TRP A 118 -21.76 13.66 -5.52
N LEU A 119 -20.85 13.81 -6.48
CA LEU A 119 -21.19 13.96 -7.90
C LEU A 119 -21.86 12.72 -8.50
N SER A 120 -21.58 11.52 -7.98
CA SER A 120 -22.26 10.29 -8.40
C SER A 120 -23.70 10.20 -7.89
N GLY A 121 -24.12 11.11 -7.01
CA GLY A 121 -25.45 11.13 -6.41
C GLY A 121 -25.62 10.10 -5.29
N ARG A 122 -24.52 9.55 -4.75
CA ARG A 122 -24.59 8.57 -3.65
C ARG A 122 -25.26 9.15 -2.39
N TYR A 123 -25.14 10.45 -2.21
CA TYR A 123 -25.73 11.19 -1.10
C TYR A 123 -26.99 11.97 -1.51
N SER A 124 -27.50 11.77 -2.73
CA SER A 124 -28.79 12.33 -3.11
C SER A 124 -29.92 11.56 -2.43
N ASN A 125 -31.04 12.23 -2.14
CA ASN A 125 -32.28 11.60 -1.65
C ASN A 125 -32.14 10.78 -0.34
N ILE A 126 -31.28 11.20 0.58
CA ILE A 126 -31.14 10.55 1.90
C ILE A 126 -32.46 10.68 2.69
N CYS A 127 -33.11 9.55 2.97
CA CYS A 127 -34.40 9.55 3.68
C CYS A 127 -34.26 9.66 5.22
N SER A 128 -33.08 9.37 5.78
CA SER A 128 -32.85 9.38 7.23
C SER A 128 -31.37 9.55 7.59
N SER A 129 -31.10 10.05 8.80
CA SER A 129 -29.74 10.14 9.35
C SER A 129 -29.04 8.78 9.46
N ILE A 130 -29.79 7.68 9.61
CA ILE A 130 -29.24 6.32 9.75
C ILE A 130 -28.71 5.79 8.40
N SER A 131 -29.23 6.30 7.29
CA SER A 131 -28.77 5.92 5.95
C SER A 131 -27.49 6.64 5.50
N LEU A 132 -26.98 7.58 6.30
CA LEU A 132 -25.74 8.29 6.01
C LEU A 132 -24.52 7.41 6.29
N PRO A 133 -23.59 7.27 5.33
CA PRO A 133 -22.30 6.66 5.60
C PRO A 133 -21.52 7.44 6.67
N GLU A 134 -20.70 6.75 7.47
CA GLU A 134 -19.94 7.39 8.56
C GLU A 134 -18.98 8.50 8.08
N LYS A 135 -18.56 8.46 6.81
CA LYS A 135 -17.59 9.42 6.24
C LYS A 135 -18.11 10.05 4.95
N ILE A 136 -18.99 11.03 5.10
CA ILE A 136 -19.54 11.83 3.98
C ILE A 136 -18.78 13.13 3.68
N MET A 137 -17.94 13.60 4.62
CA MET A 137 -17.25 14.90 4.48
C MET A 137 -15.73 14.78 4.44
N TYR A 138 -15.12 15.74 3.76
CA TYR A 138 -13.71 16.10 3.82
C TYR A 138 -13.65 17.63 3.78
N PRO A 139 -12.74 18.28 4.53
CA PRO A 139 -12.60 19.74 4.46
C PRO A 139 -12.25 20.17 3.03
N MET A 140 -13.11 20.97 2.41
CA MET A 140 -12.89 21.54 1.07
C MET A 140 -13.21 23.03 1.09
N ASP A 141 -12.61 23.75 0.14
CA ASP A 141 -12.87 25.17 -0.10
C ASP A 141 -14.28 25.44 -0.63
N ALA A 142 -14.71 26.69 -0.51
CA ALA A 142 -16.04 27.13 -0.93
C ALA A 142 -16.31 26.86 -2.40
N ASP A 143 -15.31 27.06 -3.28
CA ASP A 143 -15.45 26.82 -4.72
C ASP A 143 -15.76 25.35 -5.00
N THR A 144 -15.02 24.43 -4.36
CA THR A 144 -15.25 22.98 -4.52
C THR A 144 -16.66 22.58 -4.06
N TRP A 145 -17.14 23.13 -2.95
CA TRP A 145 -18.52 22.88 -2.50
C TRP A 145 -19.56 23.51 -3.43
N GLY A 146 -19.25 24.67 -4.01
CA GLY A 146 -20.07 25.32 -5.04
C GLY A 146 -20.27 24.43 -6.26
N GLU A 147 -19.20 23.85 -6.79
CA GLU A 147 -19.27 22.91 -7.92
C GLU A 147 -20.14 21.68 -7.61
N ILE A 148 -20.04 21.14 -6.39
CA ILE A 148 -20.87 20.00 -5.95
C ILE A 148 -22.35 20.42 -5.87
N LEU A 149 -22.62 21.59 -5.29
CA LEU A 149 -23.98 22.11 -5.14
C LEU A 149 -24.63 22.36 -6.50
N GLU A 150 -23.92 22.97 -7.44
CA GLU A 150 -24.42 23.24 -8.79
C GLU A 150 -24.74 21.94 -9.53
N ALA A 151 -23.85 20.95 -9.47
CA ALA A 151 -24.11 19.62 -10.05
C ALA A 151 -25.33 18.91 -9.43
N GLU A 152 -25.66 19.17 -8.16
CA GLU A 152 -26.84 18.59 -7.51
C GLU A 152 -28.13 19.34 -7.87
N LEU A 153 -28.06 20.66 -8.09
CA LEU A 153 -29.20 21.47 -8.54
C LEU A 153 -29.61 21.19 -9.99
N GLU A 154 -28.66 20.76 -10.84
CA GLU A 154 -28.90 20.41 -12.24
C GLU A 154 -29.44 18.98 -12.46
N ARG A 155 -29.54 18.17 -11.40
CA ARG A 155 -29.94 16.76 -11.46
C ARG A 155 -31.45 16.56 -11.55
#